data_AF-A0A7H8IN36-F1
#
_entry.id   AF-A0A7H8IN36-F1
#
_cell.length_a   1.000
_cell.length_b   1.000
_cell.length_c   1.000
_cell.angle_alpha   90.00
_cell.angle_beta   90.00
_cell.angle_gamma   90.00
#
_symmetry.space_group_name_H-M   'P 1'
#
loop_
_entity.id
_entity.type
_entity.pdbx_description
1 polymer ?
#
loop_
_entity_poly.entity_id
_entity_poly.type
_entity_poly.pdbx_seq_one_letter_code
_entity_poly.pdbx_strand_id
1 'polypeptide(L)'
;MSKAVFPIYEEHYIRSPIQLIAGYGWQKLIALRVDESGVTLGGAPGRHRQQTARVPWQDIEAVVMWAHRTAGASPMRYVGVRRRPGAPELPGPNRKLKPGTAAVLAPHIDYEVFRASRTLVLWRVDPDRLEAAVSAFAPGVPVEFHREHWT
;
A
#
# COMPACT_ATOMS: atom_id res chain seq x y z
N MET A 1 -5.12 -9.87 -33.67
CA MET A 1 -4.45 -9.01 -32.66
C MET A 1 -5.37 -8.91 -31.46
N SER A 2 -5.06 -9.63 -30.39
CA SER A 2 -5.79 -9.55 -29.12
C SER A 2 -5.48 -8.21 -28.45
N LYS A 3 -6.50 -7.45 -28.05
CA LYS A 3 -6.34 -6.32 -27.12
C LYS A 3 -5.75 -6.91 -25.83
N ALA A 4 -4.51 -6.58 -25.50
CA ALA A 4 -3.96 -6.93 -24.20
C ALA A 4 -4.87 -6.32 -23.13
N VAL A 5 -5.64 -7.17 -22.45
CA VAL A 5 -6.38 -6.78 -21.25
C VAL A 5 -5.32 -6.67 -20.17
N PHE A 6 -4.75 -5.49 -19.99
CA PHE A 6 -3.80 -5.25 -18.91
C PHE A 6 -4.51 -5.45 -17.57
N PRO A 7 -4.01 -6.29 -16.66
CA PRO A 7 -4.74 -6.60 -15.43
C PRO A 7 -4.59 -5.41 -14.48
N ILE A 8 -5.55 -4.49 -14.53
CA ILE A 8 -5.78 -3.57 -13.41
C ILE A 8 -5.97 -4.43 -12.17
N TYR A 9 -5.10 -4.25 -11.19
CA TYR A 9 -5.23 -4.92 -9.90
C TYR A 9 -5.79 -3.92 -8.90
N GLU A 10 -6.97 -4.21 -8.34
CA GLU A 10 -7.68 -3.30 -7.46
C GLU A 10 -8.25 -4.09 -6.27
N GLU A 11 -7.93 -3.61 -5.07
CA GLU A 11 -8.43 -4.15 -3.81
C GLU A 11 -9.16 -3.07 -3.05
N HIS A 12 -10.21 -3.49 -2.35
CA HIS A 12 -11.12 -2.60 -1.64
C HIS A 12 -11.16 -2.94 -0.16
N TYR A 13 -11.46 -1.91 0.64
CA TYR A 13 -11.84 -2.12 2.01
C TYR A 13 -13.14 -2.96 2.08
N ILE A 14 -13.13 -3.96 2.96
CA ILE A 14 -14.33 -4.60 3.48
C ILE A 14 -15.19 -3.49 4.06
N ARG A 15 -16.45 -3.48 3.66
CA ARG A 15 -17.41 -2.49 4.15
C ARG A 15 -17.50 -2.59 5.67
N SER A 16 -17.36 -1.47 6.37
CA SER A 16 -17.37 -1.44 7.83
C SER A 16 -18.18 -0.27 8.38
N PRO A 17 -18.75 -0.41 9.60
CA PRO A 17 -19.52 0.68 10.24
C PRO A 17 -18.74 2.00 10.39
N ILE A 18 -17.40 1.94 10.42
CA ILE A 18 -16.54 3.13 10.46
C ILE A 18 -16.78 4.04 9.23
N GLN A 19 -17.08 3.47 8.06
CA GLN A 19 -17.37 4.23 6.85
C GLN A 19 -18.68 5.03 6.95
N LEU A 20 -19.68 4.51 7.68
CA LEU A 20 -20.93 5.22 7.94
C LEU A 20 -20.69 6.47 8.78
N ILE A 21 -19.97 6.31 9.90
CA ILE A 21 -19.67 7.40 10.83
C ILE A 21 -18.80 8.48 10.17
N ALA A 22 -17.89 8.06 9.28
CA ALA A 22 -17.00 8.97 8.55
C ALA A 22 -17.64 9.63 7.31
N GLY A 23 -18.93 9.42 7.06
CA GLY A 23 -19.67 10.07 5.97
C GLY A 23 -19.46 9.45 4.57
N TYR A 24 -18.81 8.29 4.46
CA TYR A 24 -18.63 7.58 3.19
C TYR A 24 -19.79 6.62 2.88
N GLY A 25 -20.71 6.40 3.81
CA GLY A 25 -21.83 5.48 3.60
C GLY A 25 -21.35 4.03 3.35
N TRP A 26 -22.00 3.34 2.42
CA TRP A 26 -21.65 1.98 1.99
C TRP A 26 -20.76 1.93 0.72
N GLN A 27 -20.04 3.03 0.44
CA GLN A 27 -19.17 3.13 -0.73
C GLN A 27 -18.04 2.10 -0.71
N LYS A 28 -17.72 1.55 -1.87
CA LYS A 28 -16.50 0.74 -2.07
C LYS A 28 -15.31 1.68 -2.10
N LEU A 29 -14.54 1.70 -1.02
CA LEU A 29 -13.33 2.50 -0.93
C LEU A 29 -12.14 1.67 -1.43
N ILE A 30 -11.40 2.21 -2.40
CA ILE A 30 -10.17 1.60 -2.91
C ILE A 30 -9.12 1.61 -1.80
N ALA A 31 -8.54 0.45 -1.51
CA ALA A 31 -7.43 0.31 -0.59
C ALA A 31 -6.09 0.28 -1.31
N LEU A 32 -6.05 -0.40 -2.46
CA LEU A 32 -4.90 -0.44 -3.36
C LEU A 32 -5.39 -0.52 -4.80
N ARG A 33 -4.74 0.18 -5.71
CA ARG A 33 -4.92 0.01 -7.15
C ARG A 33 -3.60 0.10 -7.86
N VAL A 34 -3.36 -0.79 -8.80
CA VAL A 34 -2.20 -0.82 -9.69
C VAL A 34 -2.71 -0.79 -11.12
N ASP A 35 -2.36 0.25 -11.86
CA ASP A 35 -2.75 0.45 -13.25
C ASP A 35 -1.64 1.13 -14.06
N GLU A 36 -1.93 1.45 -15.33
CA GLU A 36 -1.03 2.13 -16.27
C GLU A 36 -0.41 3.42 -15.75
N SER A 37 -1.06 4.10 -14.81
CA SER A 37 -0.61 5.38 -14.30
C SER A 37 0.30 5.27 -13.08
N GLY A 38 0.28 4.14 -12.37
CA GLY A 38 1.02 3.97 -11.12
C GLY A 38 0.26 3.16 -10.06
N VAL A 39 0.61 3.44 -8.80
CA VAL A 39 0.02 2.82 -7.62
C VAL A 39 -0.83 3.84 -6.87
N THR A 40 -2.09 3.50 -6.61
CA THR A 40 -2.95 4.25 -5.68
C THR A 40 -2.95 3.56 -4.33
N LEU A 41 -2.51 4.29 -3.30
CA LEU A 41 -2.53 3.88 -1.90
C LEU A 41 -3.71 4.55 -1.19
N GLY A 42 -4.78 3.79 -0.97
CA GLY A 42 -6.01 4.26 -0.34
C GLY A 42 -5.78 4.77 1.08
N GLY A 43 -6.46 5.86 1.44
CA GLY A 43 -6.44 6.37 2.81
C GLY A 43 -7.15 5.45 3.80
N ALA A 44 -6.96 5.67 5.11
CA ALA A 44 -7.74 4.92 6.11
C ALA A 44 -9.25 5.23 5.93
N PRO A 45 -10.16 4.28 6.17
CA PRO A 45 -11.60 4.47 5.91
C PRO A 45 -12.19 5.76 6.51
N GLY A 46 -11.74 6.17 7.71
CA GLY A 46 -12.21 7.39 8.36
C GLY A 46 -11.70 8.71 7.77
N ARG A 47 -10.61 8.69 6.98
CA ARG A 47 -9.97 9.86 6.37
C ARG A 47 -9.55 9.61 4.92
N HIS A 48 -10.30 8.74 4.22
CA HIS A 48 -9.91 8.15 2.95
C HIS A 48 -9.52 9.21 1.91
N ARG A 49 -10.37 10.21 1.68
CA ARG A 49 -10.11 11.29 0.72
C ARG A 49 -8.85 12.09 1.03
N GLN A 50 -8.56 12.35 2.30
CA GLN A 50 -7.43 13.17 2.74
C GLN A 50 -6.09 12.40 2.72
N GLN A 51 -6.16 11.07 2.79
CA GLN A 51 -4.99 10.20 2.94
C GLN A 51 -4.71 9.33 1.72
N THR A 52 -5.58 9.36 0.71
CA THR A 52 -5.35 8.66 -0.55
C THR A 52 -4.21 9.33 -1.31
N ALA A 53 -3.25 8.53 -1.74
CA ALA A 53 -2.11 8.99 -2.52
C ALA A 53 -2.09 8.23 -3.85
N ARG A 54 -1.84 8.95 -4.96
CA ARG A 54 -1.49 8.33 -6.24
C ARG A 54 -0.01 8.57 -6.48
N VAL A 55 0.73 7.48 -6.71
CA VAL A 55 2.17 7.51 -6.91
C VAL A 55 2.43 7.05 -8.34
N PRO A 56 2.94 7.91 -9.22
CA PRO A 56 3.15 7.53 -10.61
C PRO A 56 4.36 6.62 -10.74
N TRP A 57 4.42 5.79 -11.78
CA TRP A 57 5.52 4.84 -11.98
C TRP A 57 6.91 5.51 -12.00
N GLN A 58 7.02 6.73 -12.53
CA GLN A 58 8.28 7.49 -12.52
C GLN A 58 8.76 7.90 -11.13
N ASP A 59 7.95 7.76 -10.08
CA ASP A 59 8.34 8.04 -8.69
C ASP A 59 8.62 6.75 -7.89
N ILE A 60 8.36 5.56 -8.44
CA ILE A 60 8.45 4.27 -7.74
C ILE A 60 9.71 3.50 -8.13
N GLU A 61 10.49 3.10 -7.13
CA GLU A 61 11.62 2.18 -7.29
C GLU A 61 11.19 0.73 -7.06
N ALA A 62 10.36 0.47 -6.07
CA ALA A 62 9.85 -0.86 -5.76
C ALA A 62 8.47 -0.78 -5.11
N VAL A 63 7.64 -1.81 -5.31
CA VAL A 63 6.46 -2.03 -4.49
C VAL A 63 6.85 -3.01 -3.38
N VAL A 64 6.61 -2.66 -2.12
CA VAL A 64 7.14 -3.40 -0.97
C VAL A 64 5.99 -3.96 -0.14
N MET A 65 5.97 -5.28 0.03
CA MET A 65 5.13 -5.99 0.98
C MET A 65 5.96 -6.44 2.16
N TRP A 66 5.49 -6.12 3.36
CA TRP A 66 6.22 -6.40 4.59
C TRP A 66 5.28 -6.53 5.77
N ALA A 67 5.82 -6.95 6.91
CA ALA A 67 5.06 -7.06 8.14
C ALA A 67 5.97 -6.83 9.35
N HIS A 68 5.37 -6.50 10.48
CA HIS A 68 6.04 -6.59 11.77
C HIS A 68 5.16 -7.33 12.77
N ARG A 69 5.82 -7.95 13.76
CA ARG A 69 5.14 -8.66 14.84
C ARG A 69 5.02 -7.73 16.04
N THR A 70 3.80 -7.59 16.53
CA THR A 70 3.54 -7.07 17.88
C THR A 70 3.35 -8.25 18.83
N ALA A 71 3.88 -8.13 20.06
CA ALA A 71 3.84 -9.22 21.03
C ALA A 71 2.40 -9.71 21.27
N GLY A 72 2.18 -11.01 21.11
CA GLY A 72 0.88 -11.67 21.37
C GLY A 72 -0.21 -11.44 20.33
N ALA A 73 0.07 -10.82 19.19
CA ALA A 73 -0.91 -10.55 18.14
C ALA A 73 -0.47 -11.09 16.77
N SER A 74 -1.45 -11.27 15.87
CA SER A 74 -1.18 -11.56 14.47
C SER A 74 -0.29 -10.46 13.85
N PRO A 75 0.63 -10.80 12.93
CA PRO A 75 1.50 -9.81 12.32
C PRO A 75 0.71 -8.67 11.67
N MET A 76 1.18 -7.44 11.89
CA MET A 76 0.63 -6.28 11.21
C MET A 76 1.29 -6.18 9.84
N ARG A 77 0.52 -6.46 8.80
CA ARG A 77 1.00 -6.52 7.41
C ARG A 77 0.75 -5.21 6.69
N TYR A 78 1.62 -4.92 5.74
CA TYR A 78 1.64 -3.67 4.99
C TYR A 78 1.95 -3.92 3.52
N VAL A 79 1.47 -2.99 2.70
CA VAL A 79 1.96 -2.77 1.33
C VAL A 79 2.27 -1.30 1.17
N GLY A 80 3.39 -0.99 0.52
CA GLY A 80 3.83 0.37 0.27
C GLY A 80 4.70 0.46 -0.97
N VAL A 81 5.33 1.62 -1.15
CA VAL A 81 6.26 1.87 -2.25
C VAL A 81 7.57 2.41 -1.72
N ARG A 82 8.70 1.91 -2.23
CA ARG A 82 9.97 2.64 -2.19
C ARG A 82 9.95 3.67 -3.31
N ARG A 83 10.32 4.89 -2.98
CA ARG A 83 10.19 6.03 -3.88
C ARG A 83 11.55 6.57 -4.26
N ARG A 84 11.64 7.05 -5.50
CA ARG A 84 12.83 7.72 -6.00
C ARG A 84 13.16 8.95 -5.14
N PRO A 85 14.44 9.25 -4.90
CA PRO A 85 14.86 10.46 -4.21
C PRO A 85 14.25 11.73 -4.82
N GLY A 86 13.83 12.67 -3.96
CA GLY A 86 13.25 13.95 -4.39
C GLY A 86 11.74 13.90 -4.72
N ALA A 87 11.11 12.73 -4.67
CA ALA A 87 9.69 12.61 -4.95
C ALA A 87 8.83 13.28 -3.83
N PRO A 88 7.72 13.99 -4.14
CA PRO A 88 6.97 14.79 -3.17
C PRO A 88 6.39 13.98 -2.01
N GLU A 89 6.36 14.49 -0.76
CA GLU A 89 5.81 13.75 0.38
C GLU A 89 4.38 13.20 0.13
N LEU A 90 4.12 11.92 0.47
CA LEU A 90 2.80 11.34 0.30
C LEU A 90 1.87 11.64 1.49
N PRO A 91 0.58 11.91 1.25
CA PRO A 91 -0.41 11.80 2.30
C PRO A 91 -0.55 10.34 2.73
N GLY A 92 -1.00 10.11 3.96
CA GLY A 92 -1.27 8.75 4.43
C GLY A 92 -1.38 8.64 5.95
N PRO A 93 -1.83 7.47 6.44
CA PRO A 93 -1.91 7.18 7.87
C PRO A 93 -0.54 7.30 8.56
N ASN A 94 0.53 6.88 7.89
CA ASN A 94 1.89 6.85 8.45
C ASN A 94 2.67 8.16 8.21
N ARG A 95 2.03 9.22 7.67
CA ARG A 95 2.74 10.48 7.34
C ARG A 95 3.47 11.08 8.55
N LYS A 96 2.88 10.97 9.74
CA LYS A 96 3.43 11.49 11.01
C LYS A 96 4.25 10.46 11.81
N LEU A 97 4.54 9.29 11.23
CA LEU A 97 5.40 8.29 11.86
C LEU A 97 6.80 8.90 12.10
N LYS A 98 7.35 8.70 13.29
CA LYS A 98 8.69 9.19 13.63
C LYS A 98 9.76 8.13 13.31
N PRO A 99 10.99 8.53 12.93
CA PRO A 99 12.07 7.59 12.63
C PRO A 99 12.35 6.59 13.76
N GLY A 100 12.40 7.07 15.02
CA GLY A 100 12.65 6.19 16.17
C GLY A 100 11.57 5.13 16.36
N THR A 101 10.30 5.46 16.10
CA THR A 101 9.20 4.48 16.15
C THR A 101 9.32 3.47 15.02
N ALA A 102 9.67 3.91 13.80
CA ALA A 102 9.88 3.01 12.67
C ALA A 102 11.04 2.05 12.92
N ALA A 103 12.16 2.54 13.46
CA ALA A 103 13.34 1.74 13.79
C ALA A 103 13.03 0.65 14.84
N VAL A 104 12.13 0.91 15.80
CA VAL A 104 11.71 -0.08 16.79
C VAL A 104 10.76 -1.12 16.19
N LEU A 105 9.76 -0.67 15.42
CA LEU A 105 8.70 -1.55 14.92
C LEU A 105 9.16 -2.39 13.72
N ALA A 106 9.97 -1.81 12.83
CA ALA A 106 10.36 -2.43 11.57
C ALA A 106 11.80 -2.05 11.19
N PRO A 107 12.82 -2.47 11.97
CA PRO A 107 14.23 -2.15 11.69
C PRO A 107 14.74 -2.68 10.34
N HIS A 108 14.04 -3.65 9.76
CA HIS A 108 14.36 -4.26 8.48
C HIS A 108 13.77 -3.51 7.26
N ILE A 109 12.99 -2.45 7.49
CA ILE A 109 12.31 -1.67 6.46
C ILE A 109 12.82 -0.23 6.49
N ASP A 110 13.10 0.30 5.30
CA ASP A 110 13.44 1.71 5.15
C ASP A 110 12.33 2.62 5.71
N TYR A 111 12.72 3.66 6.43
CA TYR A 111 11.80 4.58 7.08
C TYR A 111 10.77 5.21 6.12
N GLU A 112 11.20 5.61 4.92
CA GLU A 112 10.32 6.21 3.93
C GLU A 112 9.37 5.19 3.31
N VAL A 113 9.77 3.91 3.19
CA VAL A 113 8.85 2.82 2.79
C VAL A 113 7.74 2.66 3.82
N PHE A 114 8.05 2.68 5.12
CA PHE A 114 7.03 2.59 6.17
C PHE A 114 6.06 3.78 6.08
N ARG A 115 6.56 5.01 5.92
CA ARG A 115 5.71 6.21 5.74
C ARG A 115 4.83 6.11 4.49
N ALA A 116 5.36 5.55 3.41
CA ALA A 116 4.67 5.32 2.15
C ALA A 116 3.87 4.00 2.11
N SER A 117 3.58 3.37 3.26
CA SER A 117 2.81 2.13 3.34
C SER A 117 1.36 2.33 3.79
N ARG A 118 0.53 1.30 3.56
CA ARG A 118 -0.82 1.11 4.10
C ARG A 118 -0.89 -0.22 4.83
N THR A 119 -1.51 -0.22 5.99
CA THR A 119 -1.83 -1.43 6.74
C THR A 119 -2.89 -2.25 6.01
N LEU A 120 -2.69 -3.56 5.90
CA LEU A 120 -3.64 -4.52 5.34
C LEU A 120 -4.73 -4.90 6.37
N VAL A 121 -5.43 -3.88 6.88
CA VAL A 121 -6.49 -4.02 7.89
C VAL A 121 -7.84 -3.72 7.25
N LEU A 122 -8.77 -4.68 7.34
CA LEU A 122 -10.06 -4.66 6.64
C LEU A 122 -9.94 -4.76 5.11
N TRP A 123 -8.84 -5.30 4.60
CA TRP A 123 -8.65 -5.67 3.20
C TRP A 123 -7.44 -6.61 3.11
N ARG A 124 -7.18 -7.16 1.93
CA ARG A 124 -6.07 -8.09 1.70
C ARG A 124 -5.39 -7.76 0.39
N VAL A 125 -4.16 -8.23 0.25
CA VAL A 125 -3.41 -8.23 -1.01
C VAL A 125 -3.14 -9.69 -1.38
N ASP A 126 -3.37 -9.99 -2.65
CA ASP A 126 -2.88 -11.18 -3.34
C ASP A 126 -1.49 -10.86 -3.93
N PRO A 127 -0.40 -11.46 -3.40
CA PRO A 127 0.96 -11.22 -3.86
C PRO A 127 1.16 -11.48 -5.36
N ASP A 128 0.61 -12.58 -5.87
CA ASP A 128 0.86 -13.03 -7.24
C ASP A 128 0.13 -12.12 -8.24
N ARG A 129 -1.10 -11.70 -7.89
CA ARG A 129 -1.85 -10.72 -8.70
C ARG A 129 -1.22 -9.33 -8.66
N LEU A 130 -0.66 -8.93 -7.52
CA LEU A 130 0.09 -7.68 -7.41
C LEU A 130 1.34 -7.71 -8.30
N GLU A 131 2.14 -8.77 -8.21
CA GLU A 131 3.34 -8.95 -9.02
C GLU A 131 3.03 -8.96 -10.52
N ALA A 132 1.99 -9.70 -10.94
CA ALA A 132 1.55 -9.73 -12.33
C ALA A 132 1.16 -8.32 -12.84
N ALA A 133 0.43 -7.54 -12.04
CA ALA A 133 0.03 -6.18 -12.43
C ALA A 133 1.22 -5.22 -12.50
N VAL A 134 2.12 -5.25 -11.52
CA VAL A 134 3.32 -4.42 -11.52
C VAL A 134 4.21 -4.78 -12.72
N SER A 135 4.43 -6.06 -12.98
CA SER A 135 5.20 -6.54 -14.14
C SER A 135 4.59 -6.08 -15.47
N ALA A 136 3.26 -6.05 -15.58
CA ALA A 136 2.56 -5.63 -16.80
C ALA A 136 2.69 -4.12 -17.07
N PHE A 137 2.63 -3.26 -16.05
CA PHE A 137 2.63 -1.81 -16.23
C PHE A 137 4.00 -1.15 -16.04
N ALA A 138 4.88 -1.76 -15.25
CA ALA A 138 6.21 -1.25 -14.92
C ALA A 138 7.20 -2.40 -14.71
N PRO A 139 7.63 -3.13 -15.76
CA PRO A 139 8.49 -4.30 -15.65
C PRO A 139 9.86 -4.04 -15.01
N GLY A 140 10.30 -2.77 -14.96
CA GLY A 140 11.53 -2.36 -14.26
C GLY A 140 11.35 -2.06 -12.77
N VAL A 141 10.13 -2.16 -12.23
CA VAL A 141 9.82 -1.93 -10.82
C VAL A 141 9.59 -3.30 -10.14
N PRO A 142 10.52 -3.78 -9.30
CA PRO A 142 10.33 -5.04 -8.59
C PRO A 142 9.21 -4.96 -7.53
N VAL A 143 8.61 -6.13 -7.25
CA VAL A 143 7.83 -6.35 -6.04
C VAL A 143 8.70 -7.05 -5.00
N GLU A 144 9.01 -6.35 -3.92
CA GLU A 144 9.81 -6.88 -2.82
C GLU A 144 8.89 -7.42 -1.73
N PHE A 145 9.10 -8.69 -1.35
CA PHE A 145 8.29 -9.32 -0.31
C PHE A 145 9.17 -9.80 0.85
N HIS A 146 9.13 -9.05 1.96
CA HIS A 146 9.74 -9.42 3.23
C HIS A 146 8.92 -10.49 3.96
N ARG A 147 9.01 -11.74 3.47
CA ARG A 147 8.20 -12.88 3.93
C ARG A 147 8.46 -13.29 5.38
N GLU A 148 9.67 -13.05 5.89
CA GLU A 148 10.14 -13.50 7.21
C GLU A 148 9.23 -13.07 8.37
N HIS A 149 8.48 -11.98 8.20
CA HIS A 149 7.58 -11.42 9.22
C HIS A 149 6.09 -11.59 8.89
N TRP A 150 5.75 -12.23 7.77
CA TRP A 150 4.39 -12.23 7.22
C TRP A 150 3.42 -13.19 7.93
N THR A 151 3.92 -14.30 8.47
CA THR A 151 3.13 -15.36 9.13
C THR A 151 3.08 -15.21 10.63
#